data_AF-A0A847BXE4-F1
#
_entry.id   AF-A0A847BXE4-F1
#
_cell.length_a   1.000
_cell.length_b   1.000
_cell.length_c   1.000
_cell.angle_alpha   90.00
_cell.angle_beta   90.00
_cell.angle_gamma   90.00
#
_symmetry.space_group_name_H-M   'P 1'
#
loop_
_entity.id
_entity.type
_entity.pdbx_description
1 polymer ?
#
loop_
_entity_poly.entity_id
_entity_poly.type
_entity_poly.pdbx_seq_one_letter_code
_entity_poly.pdbx_strand_id
1 'polypeptide(L)'
;MKKIEMASHLSFKRFMPAAVALFSLLLVAAAPSISEARGPHGEGPSEERMLGHLQYRLKLTPEQMEKVRPVVQEESAKMMELKAEHHKKMREMRGEFRKEMKARHDRMGERLNDILTPEQKEEYRKMKEEREAWRKERMENGCRGKFKGQGKSGPAANQ
;
A
#
# COMPACT_ATOMS: atom_id res chain seq x y z
N MET A 1 -11.94 -6.26 -67.50
CA MET A 1 -10.87 -5.93 -68.48
C MET A 1 -10.34 -4.55 -68.08
N LYS A 2 -9.08 -4.30 -67.74
CA LYS A 2 -7.80 -4.77 -68.29
C LYS A 2 -6.78 -4.96 -67.15
N LYS A 3 -5.95 -6.00 -67.26
CA LYS A 3 -4.66 -6.14 -66.57
C LYS A 3 -3.63 -5.30 -67.31
N ILE A 4 -2.72 -4.61 -66.61
CA ILE A 4 -1.36 -4.37 -67.10
C ILE A 4 -0.40 -4.51 -65.90
N GLU A 5 0.55 -5.42 -66.08
CA GLU A 5 1.61 -5.83 -65.16
C GLU A 5 2.88 -4.97 -65.31
N MET A 6 3.90 -5.40 -64.56
CA MET A 6 5.36 -5.24 -64.74
C MET A 6 5.95 -4.11 -63.88
N ALA A 7 6.50 -4.39 -62.71
CA ALA A 7 7.73 -5.14 -62.43
C ALA A 7 8.99 -4.47 -63.00
N SER A 8 9.84 -3.97 -62.10
CA SER A 8 11.31 -3.93 -62.20
C SER A 8 11.85 -2.98 -61.13
N HIS A 9 12.98 -3.16 -60.46
CA HIS A 9 13.86 -4.27 -60.16
C HIS A 9 14.96 -3.63 -59.28
N LEU A 10 15.67 -4.46 -58.53
CA LEU A 10 17.00 -4.20 -57.98
C LEU A 10 17.13 -3.23 -56.78
N SER A 11 17.09 -3.86 -55.62
CA SER A 11 17.94 -3.57 -54.47
C SER A 11 19.39 -3.24 -54.83
N PHE A 12 19.87 -2.06 -54.41
CA PHE A 12 21.30 -1.75 -54.29
C PHE A 12 21.66 -1.60 -52.81
N LYS A 13 22.48 -2.53 -52.33
CA LYS A 13 23.04 -2.55 -50.97
C LYS A 13 24.28 -1.63 -50.89
N ARG A 14 24.25 -0.73 -49.90
CA ARG A 14 25.34 -0.33 -48.96
C ARG A 14 26.38 0.76 -49.33
N PHE A 15 26.77 1.46 -48.24
CA PHE A 15 27.91 2.36 -47.95
C PHE A 15 27.73 3.88 -48.22
N MET A 16 27.39 4.72 -47.20
CA MET A 16 28.23 5.45 -46.18
C MET A 16 28.60 6.87 -46.68
N PRO A 17 28.77 7.97 -45.87
CA PRO A 17 28.98 8.07 -44.41
C PRO A 17 28.16 9.17 -43.68
N ALA A 18 28.46 9.34 -42.39
CA ALA A 18 27.83 10.15 -41.35
C ALA A 18 27.80 11.69 -41.56
N ALA A 19 27.02 12.35 -40.66
CA ALA A 19 26.84 13.78 -40.37
C ALA A 19 25.45 14.29 -40.84
N VAL A 20 24.54 14.88 -40.05
CA VAL A 20 24.59 15.61 -38.78
C VAL A 20 23.23 15.48 -38.05
N ALA A 21 23.33 15.45 -36.72
CA ALA A 21 22.37 15.73 -35.66
C ALA A 21 20.97 16.25 -36.00
N LEU A 22 19.96 15.71 -35.31
CA LEU A 22 19.05 16.46 -34.43
C LEU A 22 17.95 15.53 -33.88
N PHE A 23 18.12 15.01 -32.66
CA PHE A 23 17.06 14.96 -31.64
C PHE A 23 17.62 14.31 -30.37
N SER A 24 18.42 15.08 -29.64
CA SER A 24 18.63 14.84 -28.21
C SER A 24 17.27 15.04 -27.53
N LEU A 25 16.61 13.96 -27.10
CA LEU A 25 15.41 14.05 -26.29
C LEU A 25 15.46 13.08 -25.10
N LEU A 26 15.51 13.73 -23.93
CA LEU A 26 15.16 13.28 -22.59
C LEU A 26 16.02 12.18 -21.93
N LEU A 27 17.03 12.67 -21.19
CA LEU A 27 17.40 12.16 -19.88
C LEU A 27 16.15 12.01 -19.00
N VAL A 28 15.68 10.77 -18.78
CA VAL A 28 14.80 10.46 -17.67
C VAL A 28 15.65 10.57 -16.40
N ALA A 29 15.52 11.70 -15.71
CA ALA A 29 16.04 11.86 -14.35
C ALA A 29 15.41 10.77 -13.47
N ALA A 30 16.20 9.77 -13.09
CA ALA A 30 15.86 8.86 -12.02
C ALA A 30 15.88 9.66 -10.71
N ALA A 31 14.75 10.29 -10.38
CA ALA A 31 14.54 10.81 -9.04
C ALA A 31 14.39 9.61 -8.10
N PRO A 32 15.30 9.40 -7.12
CA PRO A 32 15.00 8.47 -6.05
C PRO A 32 13.74 8.98 -5.37
N SER A 33 12.68 8.18 -5.40
CA SER A 33 11.49 8.41 -4.60
C SER A 33 11.93 8.31 -3.15
N ILE A 34 12.20 9.45 -2.51
CA ILE A 34 12.31 9.53 -1.06
C ILE A 34 10.92 9.18 -0.55
N SER A 35 10.71 7.89 -0.29
CA SER A 35 9.63 7.43 0.56
C SER A 35 9.95 7.98 1.94
N GLU A 36 9.45 9.17 2.27
CA GLU A 36 9.39 9.61 3.66
C GLU A 36 8.69 8.51 4.44
N ALA A 37 9.50 7.83 5.25
CA ALA A 37 9.03 6.93 6.27
C ALA A 37 8.07 7.75 7.13
N ARG A 38 6.76 7.52 6.97
CA ARG A 38 5.78 7.89 7.98
C ARG A 38 6.31 7.31 9.29
N GLY A 39 6.86 8.18 10.14
CA GLY A 39 7.38 7.81 11.43
C GLY A 39 6.31 7.05 12.24
N PRO A 40 6.71 6.32 13.28
CA PRO A 40 5.75 5.64 14.14
C PRO A 40 4.63 6.62 14.51
N HIS A 41 3.37 6.24 14.25
CA HIS A 41 2.18 6.92 14.75
C HIS A 41 2.22 6.81 16.29
N GLY A 42 3.07 7.62 16.90
CA GLY A 42 3.34 7.66 18.33
C GLY A 42 2.46 8.68 18.99
N GLU A 43 2.06 8.36 20.21
CA GLU A 43 1.23 9.16 21.09
C GLU A 43 1.53 10.66 21.01
N GLY A 44 0.45 11.47 21.09
CA GLY A 44 0.55 12.92 21.12
C GLY A 44 1.50 13.42 22.22
N PRO A 45 1.88 14.71 22.18
CA PRO A 45 2.80 15.28 23.16
C PRO A 45 2.31 15.00 24.58
N SER A 46 3.22 14.54 25.44
CA SER A 46 2.92 14.37 26.87
C SER A 46 2.54 15.71 27.48
N GLU A 47 1.74 15.70 28.56
CA GLU A 47 1.32 16.90 29.29
C GLU A 47 2.50 17.83 29.59
N GLU A 48 3.59 17.28 30.12
CA GLU A 48 4.81 18.03 30.43
C GLU A 48 5.46 18.65 29.18
N ARG A 49 5.43 17.96 28.04
CA ARG A 49 5.90 18.52 26.76
C ARG A 49 5.01 19.66 26.29
N MET A 50 3.70 19.55 26.49
CA MET A 50 2.75 20.61 26.15
C MET A 50 2.96 21.84 27.05
N LEU A 51 3.11 21.65 28.36
CA LEU A 51 3.40 22.72 29.30
C LEU A 51 4.73 23.42 29.00
N GLY A 52 5.80 22.66 28.78
CA GLY A 52 7.10 23.22 28.40
C GLY A 52 7.04 23.99 27.07
N HIS A 53 6.26 23.50 26.10
CA HIS A 53 6.05 24.19 24.84
C HIS A 53 5.30 25.51 25.02
N LEU A 54 4.22 25.52 25.81
CA LEU A 54 3.45 26.73 26.12
C LEU A 54 4.31 27.75 26.86
N GLN A 55 5.05 27.31 27.87
CA GLN A 55 5.97 28.18 28.62
C GLN A 55 6.99 28.84 27.71
N TYR A 56 7.67 28.06 26.86
CA TYR A 56 8.70 28.57 25.96
C TYR A 56 8.14 29.53 24.91
N ARG A 57 7.01 29.16 24.27
CA ARG A 57 6.44 29.92 23.15
C ARG A 57 5.76 31.20 23.60
N LEU A 58 5.08 31.17 24.75
CA LEU A 58 4.30 32.28 25.26
C LEU A 58 5.05 33.08 26.35
N LYS A 59 6.25 32.62 26.73
CA LYS A 59 7.09 33.24 27.78
C LYS A 59 6.33 33.42 29.10
N LEU A 60 5.61 32.37 29.51
CA LEU A 60 4.77 32.40 30.70
C LEU A 60 5.60 32.56 31.98
N THR A 61 5.16 33.44 32.88
CA THR A 61 5.77 33.59 34.21
C THR A 61 5.44 32.39 35.10
N PRO A 62 6.18 32.17 36.22
CA PRO A 62 5.87 31.09 37.16
C PRO A 62 4.41 31.14 37.66
N GLU A 63 3.91 32.33 37.99
CA GLU A 63 2.53 32.52 38.46
C GLU A 63 1.48 32.21 37.39
N GLN A 64 1.77 32.48 36.12
CA GLN A 64 0.90 32.11 35.01
C GLN A 64 0.93 30.60 34.77
N MET A 65 2.10 29.97 34.93
CA MET A 65 2.25 28.52 34.80
C MET A 65 1.43 27.75 35.84
N GLU A 66 1.39 28.24 37.09
CA GLU A 66 0.55 27.65 38.14
C GLU A 66 -0.94 27.65 37.78
N LYS A 67 -1.40 28.67 37.01
CA LYS A 67 -2.79 28.73 36.53
C LYS A 67 -3.04 27.88 35.28
N VAL A 68 -2.05 27.75 34.40
CA VAL A 68 -2.18 27.00 33.14
C VAL A 68 -2.08 25.49 33.36
N ARG A 69 -1.27 25.05 34.33
CA ARG A 69 -1.09 23.62 34.66
C ARG A 69 -2.41 22.87 34.85
N PRO A 70 -3.35 23.29 35.72
CA PRO A 70 -4.60 22.56 35.91
C PRO A 70 -5.47 22.52 34.64
N VAL A 71 -5.45 23.57 33.80
CA VAL A 71 -6.20 23.60 32.53
C VAL A 71 -5.68 22.56 31.55
N VAL A 72 -4.35 22.47 31.42
CA VAL A 72 -3.68 21.48 30.57
C VAL A 72 -3.91 20.06 31.07
N GLN A 73 -3.90 19.86 32.40
CA GLN A 73 -4.20 18.57 33.03
C GLN A 73 -5.61 18.10 32.74
N GLU A 74 -6.60 18.97 32.95
CA GLU A 74 -8.00 18.65 32.70
C GLU A 74 -8.24 18.31 31.22
N GLU A 75 -7.66 19.09 30.30
CA GLU A 75 -7.81 18.84 28.86
C GLU A 75 -7.10 17.54 28.43
N SER A 76 -5.91 17.27 28.97
CA SER A 76 -5.18 16.02 28.72
C SER A 76 -5.99 14.80 29.16
N ALA A 77 -6.63 14.87 30.34
CA ALA A 77 -7.49 13.80 30.84
C ALA A 77 -8.71 13.57 29.94
N LYS A 78 -9.42 14.63 29.53
CA LYS A 78 -10.56 14.53 28.59
C LYS A 78 -10.15 13.93 27.25
N MET A 79 -9.01 14.36 26.73
CA MET A 79 -8.48 13.83 25.47
C MET A 79 -8.07 12.35 25.59
N MET A 80 -7.58 11.91 26.75
CA MET A 80 -7.29 10.50 27.01
C MET A 80 -8.56 9.66 27.04
N GLU A 81 -9.61 10.15 27.70
CA GLU A 81 -10.92 9.48 27.76
C GLU A 81 -11.55 9.35 26.37
N LEU A 82 -11.59 10.45 25.60
CA LEU A 82 -12.12 10.44 24.23
C LEU A 82 -11.36 9.46 23.33
N LYS A 83 -10.03 9.43 23.44
CA LYS A 83 -9.20 8.46 22.71
C LYS A 83 -9.53 7.03 23.12
N ALA A 84 -9.64 6.75 24.41
CA ALA A 84 -9.95 5.42 24.91
C ALA A 84 -11.33 4.93 24.41
N GLU A 85 -12.35 5.79 24.48
CA GLU A 85 -13.69 5.50 23.97
C GLU A 85 -13.66 5.25 22.45
N HIS A 86 -13.01 6.14 21.70
CA HIS A 86 -12.87 5.99 20.26
C HIS A 86 -12.15 4.71 19.88
N HIS A 87 -11.05 4.37 20.58
CA HIS A 87 -10.32 3.12 20.36
C HIS A 87 -11.18 1.90 20.64
N LYS A 88 -11.98 1.91 21.71
CA LYS A 88 -12.93 0.84 22.02
C LYS A 88 -13.94 0.66 20.90
N LYS A 89 -14.60 1.75 20.47
CA LYS A 89 -15.58 1.72 19.37
C LYS A 89 -14.97 1.22 18.06
N MET A 90 -13.77 1.68 17.72
CA MET A 90 -13.07 1.22 16.52
C MET A 90 -12.65 -0.24 16.60
N ARG A 91 -12.29 -0.74 17.79
CA ARG A 91 -11.99 -2.16 18.00
C ARG A 91 -13.22 -3.04 17.78
N GLU A 92 -14.36 -2.63 18.32
CA GLU A 92 -15.64 -3.32 18.15
C GLU A 92 -16.06 -3.34 16.68
N MET A 93 -16.05 -2.17 16.01
CA MET A 93 -16.36 -2.04 14.59
C MET A 93 -15.45 -2.94 13.72
N ARG A 94 -14.14 -2.96 13.99
CA ARG A 94 -13.19 -3.85 13.29
C ARG A 94 -13.48 -5.32 13.53
N GLY A 95 -13.92 -5.68 14.75
CA GLY A 95 -14.32 -7.04 15.09
C GLY A 95 -15.52 -7.50 14.27
N GLU A 96 -16.58 -6.70 14.24
CA GLU A 96 -17.80 -7.01 13.47
C GLU A 96 -17.53 -7.05 11.97
N PHE A 97 -16.81 -6.06 11.43
CA PHE A 97 -16.41 -6.05 10.03
C PHE A 97 -15.60 -7.30 9.65
N ARG A 98 -14.69 -7.76 10.52
CA ARG A 98 -13.92 -8.98 10.29
C ARG A 98 -14.81 -10.23 10.25
N LYS A 99 -15.79 -10.34 11.16
CA LYS A 99 -16.75 -11.46 11.18
C LYS A 99 -17.58 -11.48 9.90
N GLU A 100 -18.14 -10.34 9.51
CA GLU A 100 -18.94 -10.21 8.29
C GLU A 100 -18.14 -10.59 7.04
N MET A 101 -16.92 -10.06 6.92
CA MET A 101 -16.04 -10.39 5.80
C MET A 101 -15.71 -11.88 5.79
N LYS A 102 -15.42 -12.51 6.93
CA LYS A 102 -15.20 -13.96 6.99
C LYS A 102 -16.43 -14.73 6.49
N ALA A 103 -17.62 -14.41 7.01
CA ALA A 103 -18.86 -15.08 6.61
C ALA A 103 -19.13 -14.91 5.10
N ARG A 104 -18.87 -13.72 4.53
CA ARG A 104 -18.97 -13.48 3.08
C ARG A 104 -18.02 -14.36 2.28
N HIS A 105 -16.78 -14.50 2.73
CA HIS A 105 -15.79 -15.35 2.05
C HIS A 105 -16.16 -16.84 2.14
N ASP A 106 -16.65 -17.30 3.29
CA ASP A 106 -17.08 -18.69 3.49
C ASP A 106 -18.24 -19.03 2.54
N ARG A 107 -19.29 -18.19 2.49
CA ARG A 107 -20.42 -18.36 1.54
C ARG A 107 -20.00 -18.35 0.09
N MET A 108 -19.04 -17.49 -0.28
CA MET A 108 -18.48 -17.48 -1.63
C MET A 108 -17.75 -18.79 -1.93
N GLY A 109 -16.98 -19.30 -0.97
CA GLY A 109 -16.26 -20.57 -1.09
C GLY A 109 -17.20 -21.76 -1.31
N GLU A 110 -18.32 -21.81 -0.59
CA GLU A 110 -19.37 -22.82 -0.80
C GLU A 110 -19.93 -22.77 -2.21
N ARG A 111 -20.35 -21.58 -2.67
CA ARG A 111 -20.89 -21.39 -4.03
C ARG A 111 -19.87 -21.74 -5.12
N LEU A 112 -18.58 -21.48 -4.88
CA LEU A 112 -17.52 -21.89 -5.80
C LEU A 112 -17.38 -23.41 -5.83
N ASN A 113 -17.46 -24.10 -4.69
CA ASN A 113 -17.37 -25.55 -4.66
C ASN A 113 -18.49 -26.24 -5.46
N ASP A 114 -19.64 -25.61 -5.65
CA ASP A 114 -20.71 -26.18 -6.48
C ASP A 114 -20.43 -26.06 -7.98
N ILE A 115 -19.59 -25.11 -8.38
CA ILE A 115 -19.31 -24.77 -9.79
C ILE A 115 -17.99 -25.41 -10.27
N LEU A 116 -17.00 -25.56 -9.37
CA LEU A 116 -15.66 -26.00 -9.73
C LEU A 116 -15.59 -27.52 -9.99
N THR A 117 -14.76 -27.92 -10.96
CA THR A 117 -14.39 -29.33 -11.17
C THR A 117 -13.48 -29.84 -10.04
N PRO A 118 -13.30 -31.17 -9.89
CA PRO A 118 -12.41 -31.73 -8.86
C PRO A 118 -10.98 -31.17 -8.91
N GLU A 119 -10.41 -31.01 -10.10
CA GLU A 119 -9.06 -30.48 -10.29
C GLU A 119 -8.98 -29.00 -9.90
N GLN A 120 -10.02 -28.23 -10.21
CA GLN A 120 -10.09 -26.82 -9.85
C GLN A 120 -10.30 -26.62 -8.34
N LYS A 121 -11.03 -27.52 -7.67
CA LYS A 121 -11.16 -27.52 -6.20
C LYS A 121 -9.83 -27.74 -5.51
N GLU A 122 -9.01 -28.63 -6.06
CA GLU A 122 -7.66 -28.90 -5.53
C GLU A 122 -6.77 -27.67 -5.64
N GLU A 123 -6.75 -27.01 -6.80
CA GLU A 123 -5.99 -25.76 -6.98
C GLU A 123 -6.51 -24.64 -6.08
N TYR A 124 -7.84 -24.52 -5.93
CA TYR A 124 -8.46 -23.54 -5.04
C TYR A 124 -8.08 -23.77 -3.57
N ARG A 125 -7.97 -25.04 -3.14
CA ARG A 125 -7.49 -25.40 -1.80
C ARG A 125 -6.04 -24.97 -1.60
N LYS A 126 -5.15 -25.28 -2.54
CA LYS A 126 -3.74 -24.85 -2.49
C LYS A 126 -3.60 -23.34 -2.40
N MET A 127 -4.36 -22.60 -3.20
CA MET A 127 -4.37 -21.13 -3.16
C MET A 127 -4.79 -20.58 -1.78
N LYS A 128 -5.72 -21.24 -1.07
CA LYS A 128 -6.09 -20.85 0.30
C LYS A 128 -4.96 -21.12 1.30
N GLU A 129 -4.34 -22.28 1.21
CA GLU A 129 -3.23 -22.69 2.09
C GLU A 129 -2.02 -21.77 1.92
N GLU A 130 -1.64 -21.44 0.68
CA GLU A 130 -0.56 -20.49 0.38
C GLU A 130 -0.85 -19.10 0.98
N ARG A 131 -2.10 -18.63 0.87
CA ARG A 131 -2.53 -17.37 1.46
C ARG A 131 -2.43 -17.39 2.98
N GLU A 132 -2.81 -18.49 3.62
CA GLU A 132 -2.72 -18.63 5.08
C GLU A 132 -1.28 -18.72 5.57
N ALA A 133 -0.43 -19.49 4.87
CA ALA A 133 0.99 -19.58 5.13
C ALA A 133 1.65 -18.19 5.02
N TRP A 134 1.37 -17.46 3.93
CA TRP A 134 1.86 -16.09 3.75
C TRP A 134 1.38 -15.15 4.87
N ARG A 135 0.12 -15.27 5.32
CA ARG A 135 -0.35 -14.47 6.46
C ARG A 135 0.39 -14.82 7.74
N LYS A 136 0.61 -16.10 8.05
CA LYS A 136 1.34 -16.53 9.25
C LYS A 136 2.77 -16.02 9.22
N GLU A 137 3.45 -16.22 8.10
CA GLU A 137 4.81 -15.71 7.86
C GLU A 137 4.88 -14.18 8.05
N ARG A 138 3.91 -13.43 7.52
CA ARG A 138 3.86 -11.97 7.69
C ARG A 138 3.63 -11.54 9.14
N MET A 139 2.89 -12.31 9.92
CA MET A 139 2.67 -12.06 11.35
C MET A 139 3.94 -12.36 12.15
N GLU A 140 4.66 -13.43 11.82
CA GLU A 140 5.91 -13.82 12.46
C GLU A 140 7.07 -12.87 12.11
N ASN A 141 7.18 -12.47 10.84
CA ASN A 141 8.27 -11.63 10.34
C ASN A 141 7.99 -10.12 10.40
N GLY A 142 6.85 -9.70 10.95
CA GLY A 142 6.46 -8.31 11.17
C GLY A 142 6.52 -7.41 9.92
N CYS A 143 5.42 -7.27 9.18
CA CYS A 143 5.24 -6.31 8.05
C CYS A 143 6.30 -6.28 6.92
N ARG A 144 7.36 -7.11 6.94
CA ARG A 144 8.41 -7.17 5.90
C ARG A 144 8.14 -8.21 4.79
N GLY A 145 7.11 -9.04 4.94
CA GLY A 145 6.75 -10.07 3.96
C GLY A 145 6.14 -9.48 2.68
N LYS A 146 6.85 -9.59 1.55
CA LYS A 146 6.31 -9.29 0.20
C LYS A 146 5.29 -10.37 -0.16
N PHE A 147 4.06 -9.99 -0.49
CA PHE A 147 3.08 -10.90 -1.09
C PHE A 147 3.59 -11.33 -2.46
N LYS A 148 4.14 -12.54 -2.58
CA LYS A 148 4.46 -13.16 -3.88
C LYS A 148 3.18 -13.74 -4.48
N GLY A 149 2.19 -12.89 -4.75
CA GLY A 149 1.10 -13.25 -5.64
C GLY A 149 1.65 -13.33 -7.07
N GLN A 150 2.23 -14.46 -7.45
CA GLN A 150 2.48 -14.76 -8.86
C GLN A 150 1.12 -14.95 -9.53
N GLY A 151 0.54 -13.85 -10.02
CA GLY A 151 -0.34 -13.93 -11.17
C GLY A 151 0.50 -14.48 -12.31
N LYS A 152 0.40 -15.78 -12.58
CA LYS A 152 0.87 -16.37 -13.83
C LYS A 152 0.06 -15.70 -14.95
N SER A 153 0.57 -14.60 -15.50
CA SER A 153 0.27 -14.26 -16.89
C SER A 153 0.68 -15.49 -17.70
N GLY A 154 -0.28 -16.10 -18.38
CA GLY A 154 -0.10 -17.35 -19.13
C GLY A 154 1.08 -17.30 -20.10
N PRO A 155 1.53 -18.46 -20.62
CA PRO A 155 2.70 -18.50 -21.49
C PRO A 155 2.47 -17.59 -22.69
N ALA A 156 3.36 -16.60 -22.86
CA ALA A 156 3.47 -15.89 -24.13
C ALA A 156 3.79 -16.94 -25.19
N ALA A 157 2.78 -17.27 -26.00
CA ALA A 157 2.95 -18.13 -27.16
C ALA A 157 3.93 -17.44 -28.10
N ASN A 158 5.07 -18.08 -28.33
CA ASN A 158 5.93 -17.81 -29.48
C ASN A 158 5.08 -18.00 -30.74
N GLN A 159 4.92 -16.92 -31.53
CA GLN A 159 4.77 -16.96 -32.98
C GLN A 159 5.53 -15.78 -33.56
#